data_AF-A0A0C3P972-F1
#
_entry.id   AF-A0A0C3P972-F1
#
_cell.length_a   1.000
_cell.length_b   1.000
_cell.length_c   1.000
_cell.angle_alpha   90.00
_cell.angle_beta   90.00
_cell.angle_gamma   90.00
#
_symmetry.space_group_name_H-M   'P 1'
#
loop_
_entity.id
_entity.type
_entity.pdbx_description
1 polymer ?
#
loop_
_entity_poly.entity_id
_entity_poly.type
_entity_poly.pdbx_seq_one_letter_code
_entity_poly.pdbx_strand_id
1 'polypeptide(L)'
;MPPYPDETLPSLTLSIKEFNDIAYKLLDHSYSNDVDPMNHTFVNFMLSGRYKDPDNGAEKRVRIDPCKGLASTSTIEDIEITRDYDSIIGISNNFPFSVPIAIYPIASFSLSLKKSNHLYKTIVTPVSGSDVGRRVSLHLIPNICLAKSDHRGKTLVFFPKLYRPGTQGQITQEEAACIYDKCLLPTIATILPEHIAHWPPGYQAALKQCRDVKGQLHFPTLDLPVGLLDQFNETLRTRFEAFSGFQNSFYLHECRGTKGRSVHDPQDPEQVNIALDHVFSSFDTSKIERAEDWYIDIGIEIALEGHVMHWLQDEHGAIIHHALPHLNNAAQAWDTSLFDRFFPSRAHLAKFNKPAQHFPHCGYYLRWQALINKTKGAGDEEIRASIRQEYNKLGWVPWNKADRMWIVESKETGQYSKLGVGRGQSGVRIAVNPMWGKKHSQMKLQTV
;
A
#
# COMPACT_ATOMS: atom_id res chain seq x y z
N MET A 1 9.04 -51.93 -22.30
CA MET A 1 9.83 -50.81 -21.75
C MET A 1 8.89 -49.97 -20.91
N PRO A 2 9.26 -49.51 -19.71
CA PRO A 2 8.45 -48.53 -18.99
C PRO A 2 8.30 -47.27 -19.85
N PRO A 3 7.11 -46.65 -19.92
CA PRO A 3 6.89 -45.49 -20.76
C PRO A 3 7.76 -44.31 -20.29
N TYR A 4 8.39 -43.62 -21.23
CA TYR A 4 9.27 -42.49 -20.92
C TYR A 4 8.46 -41.31 -20.35
N PRO A 5 8.97 -40.60 -19.33
CA PRO A 5 8.26 -39.46 -18.74
C PRO A 5 7.97 -38.33 -19.76
N ASP A 6 8.78 -38.21 -20.80
CA ASP A 6 8.68 -37.19 -21.86
C ASP A 6 7.93 -37.64 -23.13
N GLU A 7 7.29 -38.81 -23.08
CA GLU A 7 6.51 -39.30 -24.21
C GLU A 7 5.37 -38.33 -24.55
N THR A 8 5.26 -38.02 -25.85
CA THR A 8 4.24 -37.11 -26.38
C THR A 8 2.91 -37.85 -26.46
N LEU A 9 2.00 -37.54 -25.54
CA LEU A 9 0.64 -38.08 -25.49
C LEU A 9 -0.39 -37.00 -25.85
N PRO A 10 -1.57 -37.37 -26.37
CA PRO A 10 -2.71 -36.46 -26.49
C PRO A 10 -3.01 -35.78 -25.14
N SER A 11 -3.27 -34.47 -25.17
CA SER A 11 -3.52 -33.72 -23.94
C SER A 11 -4.98 -33.83 -23.49
N LEU A 12 -5.18 -33.99 -22.18
CA LEU A 12 -6.46 -33.90 -21.50
C LEU A 12 -6.39 -32.73 -20.51
N THR A 13 -7.19 -31.70 -20.73
CA THR A 13 -7.23 -30.54 -19.83
C THR A 13 -8.34 -30.71 -18.79
N LEU A 14 -7.96 -30.72 -17.51
CA LEU A 14 -8.84 -30.88 -16.37
C LEU A 14 -8.85 -29.61 -15.51
N SER A 15 -9.98 -29.31 -14.89
CA SER A 15 -10.07 -28.38 -13.75
C SER A 15 -9.42 -29.02 -12.51
N ILE A 16 -9.11 -28.21 -11.50
CA ILE A 16 -8.63 -28.71 -10.20
C ILE A 16 -9.62 -29.72 -9.61
N LYS A 17 -10.93 -29.45 -9.72
CA LYS A 17 -11.96 -30.35 -9.21
C LYS A 17 -11.97 -31.68 -9.96
N GLU A 18 -12.01 -31.66 -11.29
CA GLU A 18 -11.99 -32.90 -12.10
C GLU A 18 -10.71 -33.71 -11.85
N PHE A 19 -9.56 -33.03 -11.71
CA PHE A 19 -8.30 -33.66 -11.36
C PHE A 19 -8.38 -34.38 -10.00
N ASN A 20 -8.88 -33.70 -8.97
CA ASN A 20 -9.05 -34.27 -7.64
C ASN A 20 -10.09 -35.41 -7.63
N ASP A 21 -11.22 -35.26 -8.33
CA ASP A 21 -12.25 -36.30 -8.42
C ASP A 21 -11.68 -37.59 -9.05
N ILE A 22 -10.86 -37.47 -10.10
CA ILE A 22 -10.18 -38.61 -10.71
C ILE A 22 -9.13 -39.20 -9.76
N ALA A 23 -8.32 -38.35 -9.10
CA ALA A 23 -7.33 -38.79 -8.12
C ALA A 23 -8.00 -39.59 -6.97
N TYR A 24 -9.12 -39.09 -6.43
CA TYR A 24 -9.88 -39.78 -5.38
C TYR A 24 -10.46 -41.10 -5.88
N LYS A 25 -11.03 -41.16 -7.08
CA LYS A 25 -11.51 -42.42 -7.66
C LYS A 25 -10.39 -43.44 -7.83
N LEU A 26 -9.24 -43.01 -8.36
CA LEU A 26 -8.07 -43.87 -8.53
C LEU A 26 -7.58 -44.38 -7.17
N LEU A 27 -7.59 -43.52 -6.15
CA LEU A 27 -7.23 -43.89 -4.77
C LEU A 27 -8.25 -44.86 -4.16
N ASP A 28 -9.55 -44.65 -4.34
CA ASP A 28 -10.61 -45.47 -3.74
C ASP A 28 -10.71 -46.87 -4.37
N HIS A 29 -10.45 -46.98 -5.69
CA HIS A 29 -10.31 -48.26 -6.40
C HIS A 29 -9.11 -49.13 -5.92
N SER A 30 -8.28 -48.66 -4.99
CA SER A 30 -7.21 -49.46 -4.36
C SER A 30 -7.66 -50.33 -3.18
N TYR A 31 -8.89 -50.17 -2.70
CA TYR A 31 -9.41 -50.96 -1.58
C TYR A 31 -10.03 -52.31 -1.95
N SER A 32 -10.05 -52.70 -3.24
CA SER A 32 -10.53 -54.02 -3.67
C SER A 32 -9.41 -55.07 -3.66
N ASN A 33 -9.25 -55.74 -2.51
CA ASN A 33 -8.68 -57.08 -2.25
C ASN A 33 -7.34 -57.55 -2.85
N ASP A 34 -6.65 -56.82 -3.73
CA ASP A 34 -5.27 -57.11 -4.14
C ASP A 34 -4.35 -55.96 -3.72
N VAL A 35 -3.48 -56.26 -2.76
CA VAL A 35 -2.60 -55.31 -2.08
C VAL A 35 -1.46 -54.90 -3.01
N ASP A 36 -1.67 -53.85 -3.82
CA ASP A 36 -0.58 -53.07 -4.40
C ASP A 36 -0.29 -51.86 -3.48
N PRO A 37 0.80 -51.88 -2.70
CA PRO A 37 1.13 -50.82 -1.75
C PRO A 37 1.46 -49.47 -2.40
N MET A 38 1.67 -49.43 -3.72
CA MET A 38 1.72 -48.18 -4.50
C MET A 38 0.80 -48.35 -5.69
N ASN A 39 -0.43 -47.86 -5.60
CA ASN A 39 -1.33 -47.80 -6.76
C ASN A 39 -0.65 -47.04 -7.91
N HIS A 40 -0.02 -47.78 -8.81
CA HIS A 40 0.83 -47.23 -9.86
C HIS A 40 0.04 -46.29 -10.78
N THR A 41 -1.26 -46.53 -10.95
CA THR A 41 -2.15 -45.67 -11.74
C THR A 41 -2.37 -44.33 -11.06
N PHE A 42 -2.63 -44.32 -9.74
CA PHE A 42 -2.73 -43.09 -8.95
C PHE A 42 -1.40 -42.32 -8.94
N VAL A 43 -0.28 -43.01 -8.69
CA VAL A 43 1.06 -42.40 -8.65
C VAL A 43 1.42 -41.81 -10.02
N ASN A 44 1.17 -42.52 -11.11
CA ASN A 44 1.40 -42.01 -12.46
C ASN A 44 0.50 -40.82 -12.79
N PHE A 45 -0.77 -40.85 -12.35
CA PHE A 45 -1.67 -39.72 -12.52
C PHE A 45 -1.19 -38.47 -11.76
N MET A 46 -0.85 -38.63 -10.46
CA MET A 46 -0.47 -37.52 -9.59
C MET A 46 0.92 -36.94 -9.90
N LEU A 47 1.92 -37.79 -10.13
CA LEU A 47 3.31 -37.35 -10.28
C LEU A 47 3.73 -37.10 -11.72
N SER A 48 3.09 -37.78 -12.68
CA SER A 48 3.47 -37.67 -14.10
C SER A 48 2.34 -37.14 -15.00
N GLY A 49 1.14 -36.90 -14.45
CA GLY A 49 -0.01 -36.46 -15.23
C GLY A 49 -0.40 -37.47 -16.31
N ARG A 50 -0.16 -38.77 -16.12
CA ARG A 50 -0.55 -39.80 -17.10
C ARG A 50 -1.87 -40.41 -16.68
N TYR A 51 -2.86 -40.31 -17.55
CA TYR A 51 -4.18 -40.87 -17.33
C TYR A 51 -4.51 -41.86 -18.44
N LYS A 52 -4.85 -43.09 -18.06
CA LYS A 52 -5.37 -44.08 -18.99
C LYS A 52 -6.89 -44.03 -18.95
N ASP A 53 -7.49 -43.62 -20.05
CA ASP A 53 -8.92 -43.50 -20.21
C ASP A 53 -9.57 -44.90 -20.03
N PRO A 54 -10.46 -45.10 -19.05
CA PRO A 54 -11.04 -46.41 -18.77
C PRO A 54 -11.96 -46.89 -19.89
N ASP A 55 -12.52 -46.00 -20.71
CA ASP A 55 -13.52 -46.35 -21.73
C ASP A 55 -12.87 -46.87 -23.01
N ASN A 56 -11.70 -46.33 -23.38
CA ASN A 56 -11.02 -46.67 -24.64
C ASN A 56 -9.56 -47.13 -24.47
N GLY A 57 -9.04 -47.12 -23.24
CA GLY A 57 -7.68 -47.55 -22.90
C GLY A 57 -6.57 -46.60 -23.38
N ALA A 58 -6.90 -45.45 -23.97
CA ALA A 58 -5.92 -44.51 -24.49
C ALA A 58 -5.21 -43.75 -23.36
N GLU A 59 -3.89 -43.62 -23.47
CA GLU A 59 -3.10 -42.81 -22.53
C GLU A 59 -3.09 -41.34 -22.95
N LYS A 60 -3.36 -40.46 -21.99
CA LYS A 60 -3.41 -39.01 -22.16
C LYS A 60 -2.49 -38.32 -21.17
N ARG A 61 -1.95 -37.17 -21.58
CA ARG A 61 -1.25 -36.24 -20.69
C ARG A 61 -2.24 -35.26 -20.09
N VAL A 62 -2.45 -35.38 -18.79
CA VAL A 62 -3.24 -34.45 -17.99
C VAL A 62 -2.51 -33.12 -17.89
N ARG A 63 -3.23 -32.05 -18.19
CA ARG A 63 -2.86 -30.68 -17.90
C ARG A 63 -3.93 -30.10 -16.99
N ILE A 64 -3.52 -29.49 -15.89
CA ILE A 64 -4.46 -28.82 -15.00
C ILE A 64 -4.61 -27.38 -15.49
N ASP A 65 -5.83 -26.99 -15.81
CA ASP A 65 -6.21 -25.60 -16.04
C ASP A 65 -6.95 -25.10 -14.79
N PRO A 66 -6.29 -24.30 -13.94
CA PRO A 66 -6.90 -23.77 -12.72
C PRO A 66 -8.07 -22.82 -13.01
N CYS A 67 -8.18 -22.32 -14.25
CA CYS A 67 -9.25 -21.43 -14.67
C CYS A 67 -10.45 -22.18 -15.28
N LYS A 68 -10.33 -23.49 -15.52
CA LYS A 68 -11.44 -24.30 -16.05
C LYS A 68 -12.49 -24.52 -14.96
N GLY A 69 -13.74 -24.15 -15.24
CA GLY A 69 -14.86 -24.31 -14.31
C GLY A 69 -14.91 -23.25 -13.21
N LEU A 70 -14.23 -22.11 -13.39
CA LEU A 70 -14.42 -20.96 -12.50
C LEU A 70 -15.90 -20.56 -12.47
N ALA A 71 -16.43 -20.37 -11.27
CA ALA A 71 -17.75 -19.81 -11.09
C ALA A 71 -17.78 -18.39 -11.64
N SER A 72 -18.76 -18.08 -12.48
CA SER A 72 -18.98 -16.72 -12.95
C SER A 72 -19.55 -15.90 -11.80
N THR A 73 -19.15 -14.62 -11.68
CA THR A 73 -19.74 -13.68 -10.73
C THR A 73 -21.26 -13.53 -10.89
N SER A 74 -21.80 -13.85 -12.08
CA SER A 74 -23.24 -13.87 -12.35
C SER A 74 -23.99 -15.07 -11.75
N THR A 75 -23.27 -16.08 -11.25
CA THR A 75 -23.82 -17.33 -10.70
C THR A 75 -23.60 -17.50 -9.20
N ILE A 76 -22.94 -16.53 -8.54
CA ILE A 76 -22.63 -16.61 -7.11
C ILE A 76 -23.45 -15.54 -6.39
N GLU A 77 -24.59 -15.94 -5.82
CA GLU A 77 -25.53 -15.04 -5.13
C GLU A 77 -25.08 -14.73 -3.68
N ASP A 78 -24.10 -15.48 -3.14
CA ASP A 78 -23.75 -15.49 -1.72
C ASP A 78 -22.25 -15.20 -1.44
N ILE A 79 -21.67 -14.20 -2.11
CA ILE A 79 -20.31 -13.74 -1.75
C ILE A 79 -20.41 -12.79 -0.56
N GLU A 80 -19.77 -13.16 0.54
CA GLU A 80 -19.58 -12.26 1.68
C GLU A 80 -18.31 -11.45 1.47
N ILE A 81 -18.42 -10.12 1.58
CA ILE A 81 -17.29 -9.21 1.53
C ILE A 81 -17.26 -8.43 2.83
N THR A 82 -16.15 -8.52 3.54
CA THR A 82 -15.91 -7.72 4.73
C THR A 82 -14.66 -6.88 4.56
N ARG A 83 -14.62 -5.76 5.29
CA ARG A 83 -13.50 -4.84 5.31
C ARG A 83 -13.03 -4.65 6.74
N ASP A 84 -11.72 -4.52 6.93
CA ASP A 84 -11.10 -4.25 8.22
C ASP A 84 -10.03 -3.17 8.09
N TYR A 85 -9.86 -2.35 9.13
CA TYR A 85 -8.78 -1.38 9.23
C TYR A 85 -7.64 -2.01 10.04
N ASP A 86 -6.57 -2.42 9.36
CA ASP A 86 -5.50 -3.24 9.94
C ASP A 86 -4.49 -2.43 10.77
N SER A 87 -4.18 -1.23 10.29
CA SER A 87 -3.28 -0.30 10.97
C SER A 87 -3.50 1.14 10.54
N ILE A 88 -3.17 2.07 11.44
CA ILE A 88 -3.08 3.51 11.15
C ILE A 88 -1.64 3.95 11.30
N ILE A 89 -1.16 4.72 10.33
CA ILE A 89 0.15 5.34 10.35
C ILE A 89 -0.01 6.84 10.08
N GLY A 90 0.37 7.68 11.04
CA GLY A 90 0.29 9.13 10.94
C GLY A 90 1.65 9.79 11.04
N ILE A 91 1.94 10.76 10.16
CA ILE A 91 3.10 11.64 10.27
C ILE A 91 2.64 13.00 10.82
N SER A 92 3.27 13.48 11.89
CA SER A 92 2.86 14.75 12.53
C SER A 92 4.05 15.49 13.17
N ASN A 93 3.77 16.67 13.72
CA ASN A 93 4.69 17.43 14.58
C ASN A 93 4.21 17.51 16.04
N ASN A 94 3.19 16.73 16.42
CA ASN A 94 2.57 16.77 17.73
C ASN A 94 2.22 15.36 18.25
N PHE A 95 1.55 15.27 19.40
CA PHE A 95 1.00 14.02 19.93
C PHE A 95 -0.53 14.10 19.85
N PRO A 96 -1.15 13.60 18.76
CA PRO A 96 -2.60 13.69 18.55
C PRO A 96 -3.33 12.56 19.29
N PHE A 97 -3.02 12.34 20.57
CA PHE A 97 -3.60 11.28 21.38
C PHE A 97 -4.64 11.83 22.36
N SER A 98 -5.76 11.14 22.48
CA SER A 98 -6.80 11.35 23.49
C SER A 98 -6.59 10.48 24.75
N VAL A 99 -5.55 9.64 24.73
CA VAL A 99 -5.16 8.71 25.79
C VAL A 99 -3.73 8.97 26.28
N PRO A 100 -3.38 8.60 27.53
CA PRO A 100 -2.01 8.70 28.02
C PRO A 100 -1.03 7.92 27.15
N ILE A 101 0.22 8.39 27.07
CA ILE A 101 1.30 7.68 26.38
C ILE A 101 2.42 7.35 27.36
N ALA A 102 3.06 6.20 27.19
CA ALA A 102 4.19 5.80 28.00
C ALA A 102 5.49 6.17 27.28
N ILE A 103 6.25 7.10 27.88
CA ILE A 103 7.54 7.58 27.37
C ILE A 103 8.66 6.63 27.81
N TYR A 104 9.54 6.29 26.87
CA TYR A 104 10.76 5.54 27.16
C TYR A 104 11.88 6.50 27.59
N PRO A 105 12.54 6.28 28.74
CA PRO A 105 13.83 6.90 29.01
C PRO A 105 14.85 6.45 27.96
N ILE A 106 14.96 5.14 27.74
CA ILE A 106 15.69 4.55 26.62
C ILE A 106 14.77 3.50 26.02
N ALA A 107 14.58 3.56 24.70
CA ALA A 107 13.86 2.52 23.97
C ALA A 107 14.82 1.50 23.38
N SER A 108 14.33 0.28 23.17
CA SER A 108 15.05 -0.72 22.39
C SER A 108 15.22 -0.25 20.95
N PHE A 109 16.44 -0.34 20.42
CA PHE A 109 16.71 -0.16 18.99
C PHE A 109 15.96 -1.17 18.10
N SER A 110 15.39 -2.25 18.66
CA SER A 110 14.51 -3.15 17.91
C SER A 110 13.19 -2.49 17.52
N LEU A 111 12.77 -1.42 18.21
CA LEU A 111 11.51 -0.72 17.96
C LEU A 111 11.62 0.34 16.85
N SER A 112 12.83 0.80 16.53
CA SER A 112 13.11 1.72 15.42
C SER A 112 12.68 1.16 14.06
N LEU A 113 12.33 2.03 13.13
CA LEU A 113 11.97 1.66 11.77
C LEU A 113 13.23 1.33 10.96
N LYS A 114 13.48 0.03 10.75
CA LYS A 114 14.65 -0.49 10.01
C LYS A 114 14.35 -0.92 8.57
N LYS A 115 13.08 -1.15 8.25
CA LYS A 115 12.61 -1.63 6.95
C LYS A 115 11.65 -0.63 6.35
N SER A 116 11.62 -0.57 5.02
CA SER A 116 10.66 0.25 4.29
C SER A 116 9.24 -0.12 4.68
N ASN A 117 8.47 0.90 5.07
CA ASN A 117 7.01 0.88 5.13
C ASN A 117 6.39 1.57 3.90
N HIS A 118 7.19 1.83 2.86
CA HIS A 118 6.80 2.53 1.63
C HIS A 118 6.31 3.98 1.83
N LEU A 119 6.50 4.54 3.02
CA LEU A 119 6.27 5.95 3.28
C LEU A 119 7.53 6.77 3.03
N TYR A 120 7.32 8.02 2.62
CA TYR A 120 8.38 8.94 2.23
C TYR A 120 8.14 10.33 2.83
N LYS A 121 9.22 11.02 3.20
CA LYS A 121 9.18 12.44 3.57
C LYS A 121 10.13 13.22 2.70
N THR A 122 9.71 14.42 2.30
CA THR A 122 10.64 15.40 1.71
C THR A 122 11.42 16.05 2.83
N ILE A 123 12.74 15.87 2.83
CA ILE A 123 13.66 16.48 3.78
C ILE A 123 14.58 17.48 3.07
N VAL A 124 15.01 18.51 3.78
CA VAL A 124 15.96 19.51 3.27
C VAL A 124 17.36 19.12 3.72
N THR A 125 18.16 18.65 2.77
CA THR A 125 19.57 18.34 3.00
C THR A 125 20.43 19.44 2.41
N PRO A 126 21.41 19.98 3.15
CA PRO A 126 22.37 20.91 2.57
C PRO A 126 23.26 20.14 1.60
N VAL A 127 23.08 20.36 0.29
CA VAL A 127 23.97 19.82 -0.75
C VAL A 127 24.65 21.00 -1.41
N SER A 128 25.98 21.09 -1.22
CA SER A 128 26.84 22.07 -1.90
C SER A 128 26.35 23.53 -1.81
N GLY A 129 25.85 23.94 -0.63
CA GLY A 129 25.40 25.32 -0.39
C GLY A 129 24.00 25.67 -0.92
N SER A 130 23.24 24.69 -1.41
CA SER A 130 21.83 24.85 -1.79
C SER A 130 20.92 23.91 -1.01
N ASP A 131 19.81 24.45 -0.49
CA ASP A 131 18.76 23.68 0.17
C ASP A 131 17.90 23.00 -0.89
N VAL A 132 18.21 21.73 -1.18
CA VAL A 132 17.43 20.93 -2.12
C VAL A 132 16.52 19.98 -1.34
N GLY A 133 15.21 20.05 -1.61
CA GLY A 133 14.25 19.10 -1.09
C GLY A 133 14.46 17.71 -1.71
N ARG A 134 14.73 16.71 -0.87
CA ARG A 134 14.90 15.31 -1.29
C ARG A 134 13.81 14.45 -0.69
N ARG A 135 13.13 13.67 -1.54
CA ARG A 135 12.18 12.65 -1.09
C ARG A 135 12.95 11.41 -0.61
N VAL A 136 12.81 11.06 0.67
CA VAL A 136 13.54 9.97 1.32
C VAL A 136 12.55 9.02 1.98
N SER A 137 12.79 7.71 1.86
CA SER A 137 11.97 6.73 2.56
C SER A 137 12.20 6.80 4.07
N LEU A 138 11.15 6.72 4.87
CA LEU A 138 11.23 6.97 6.31
C LEU A 138 12.29 6.11 7.02
N HIS A 139 12.38 4.82 6.70
CA HIS A 139 13.33 3.90 7.32
C HIS A 139 14.83 4.24 7.10
N LEU A 140 15.12 5.14 6.17
CA LEU A 140 16.48 5.64 5.93
C LEU A 140 16.79 6.91 6.74
N ILE A 141 15.77 7.57 7.30
CA ILE A 141 15.94 8.73 8.16
C ILE A 141 16.20 8.23 9.59
N PRO A 142 17.26 8.71 10.27
CA PRO A 142 17.57 8.33 11.65
C PRO A 142 16.38 8.53 12.58
N ASN A 143 16.05 7.49 13.34
CA ASN A 143 14.86 7.48 14.20
C ASN A 143 15.04 6.63 15.48
N ILE A 144 14.32 7.02 16.53
CA ILE A 144 14.18 6.24 17.76
C ILE A 144 12.70 6.11 18.13
N CYS A 145 12.36 5.03 18.82
CA CYS A 145 11.08 4.94 19.50
C CYS A 145 11.11 5.83 20.73
N LEU A 146 10.16 6.76 20.84
CA LEU A 146 10.05 7.70 21.95
C LEU A 146 8.97 7.27 22.94
N ALA A 147 7.85 6.78 22.42
CA ALA A 147 6.68 6.47 23.24
C ALA A 147 5.92 5.24 22.71
N LYS A 148 5.13 4.64 23.59
CA LYS A 148 4.05 3.71 23.24
C LYS A 148 2.70 4.28 23.70
N SER A 149 1.64 4.01 22.97
CA SER A 149 0.28 4.40 23.30
C SER A 149 -0.61 3.16 23.29
N ASP A 150 -1.30 2.90 24.41
CA ASP A 150 -2.03 1.66 24.68
C ASP A 150 -1.30 0.37 24.20
N HIS A 151 -1.96 -0.78 24.13
CA HIS A 151 -1.30 -2.06 23.89
C HIS A 151 -0.62 -2.21 22.52
N ARG A 152 -0.89 -1.34 21.54
CA ARG A 152 -0.45 -1.57 20.14
C ARG A 152 0.00 -0.33 19.37
N GLY A 153 0.06 0.84 20.01
CA GLY A 153 0.55 2.08 19.43
C GLY A 153 2.01 2.34 19.79
N LYS A 154 2.80 2.85 18.84
CA LYS A 154 4.13 3.40 19.09
C LYS A 154 4.33 4.71 18.36
N THR A 155 5.12 5.60 18.96
CA THR A 155 5.54 6.85 18.35
C THR A 155 7.05 6.87 18.18
N LEU A 156 7.48 6.97 16.93
CA LEU A 156 8.87 7.17 16.55
C LEU A 156 9.13 8.66 16.34
N VAL A 157 10.29 9.15 16.74
CA VAL A 157 10.79 10.47 16.36
C VAL A 157 11.88 10.32 15.30
N PHE A 158 11.81 11.13 14.25
CA PHE A 158 12.73 11.14 13.13
C PHE A 158 13.57 12.42 13.12
N PHE A 159 14.84 12.30 12.70
CA PHE A 159 15.82 13.39 12.69
C PHE A 159 16.38 13.61 11.27
N PRO A 160 15.72 14.45 10.44
CA PRO A 160 16.12 14.69 9.05
C PRO A 160 17.55 15.19 8.87
N LYS A 161 18.04 16.05 9.77
CA LYS A 161 19.38 16.64 9.66
C LYS A 161 20.51 15.64 9.94
N LEU A 162 20.20 14.48 10.53
CA LEU A 162 21.15 13.38 10.68
C LEU A 162 21.19 12.44 9.47
N TYR A 163 20.31 12.61 8.49
CA TYR A 163 20.26 11.76 7.32
C TYR A 163 21.57 11.82 6.52
N ARG A 164 22.17 10.65 6.28
CA ARG A 164 23.38 10.48 5.47
C ARG A 164 23.03 9.62 4.24
N PRO A 165 23.17 10.15 3.01
CA PRO A 165 22.89 9.36 1.81
C PRO A 165 23.71 8.07 1.77
N GLY A 166 23.05 6.94 1.51
CA GLY A 166 23.72 5.64 1.37
C GLY A 166 23.96 4.88 2.69
N THR A 167 23.62 5.45 3.86
CA THR A 167 23.68 4.73 5.14
C THR A 167 22.29 4.25 5.58
N GLN A 168 22.25 3.25 6.46
CA GLN A 168 21.03 2.94 7.19
C GLN A 168 20.73 4.09 8.17
N GLY A 169 19.45 4.43 8.34
CA GLY A 169 18.97 5.50 9.22
C GLY A 169 19.07 5.12 10.70
N GLN A 170 20.28 4.91 11.18
CA GLN A 170 20.55 4.54 12.57
C GLN A 170 21.12 5.73 13.34
N ILE A 171 20.67 5.86 14.58
CA ILE A 171 21.18 6.84 15.55
C ILE A 171 22.38 6.21 16.26
N THR A 172 23.49 6.96 16.37
CA THR A 172 24.68 6.48 17.11
C THR A 172 24.46 6.51 18.62
N GLN A 173 25.34 5.88 19.38
CA GLN A 173 25.23 5.89 20.84
C GLN A 173 25.45 7.29 21.42
N GLU A 174 26.31 8.10 20.80
CA GLU A 174 26.57 9.49 21.17
C GLU A 174 25.36 10.38 20.86
N GLU A 175 24.73 10.19 19.71
CA GLU A 175 23.51 10.89 19.32
C GLU A 175 22.35 10.52 20.27
N ALA A 176 22.19 9.23 20.62
CA ALA A 176 21.20 8.77 21.60
C ALA A 176 21.44 9.36 23.00
N ALA A 177 22.69 9.42 23.45
CA ALA A 177 23.05 10.05 24.71
C ALA A 177 22.71 11.54 24.71
N CYS A 178 22.99 12.25 23.61
CA CYS A 178 22.64 13.65 23.45
C CYS A 178 21.11 13.87 23.47
N ILE A 179 20.34 13.06 22.75
CA ILE A 179 18.88 13.11 22.76
C ILE A 179 18.35 12.94 24.19
N TYR A 180 18.89 11.98 24.94
CA TYR A 180 18.49 11.75 26.32
C TYR A 180 18.88 12.90 27.25
N ASP A 181 20.18 13.17 27.39
CA ASP A 181 20.73 14.06 28.41
C ASP A 181 20.38 15.53 28.15
N LYS A 182 20.23 15.92 26.88
CA LYS A 182 20.04 17.33 26.48
C LYS A 182 18.60 17.67 26.10
N CYS A 183 17.81 16.69 25.68
CA CYS A 183 16.43 16.93 25.24
C CYS A 183 15.42 16.27 26.17
N LEU A 184 15.44 14.94 26.29
CA LEU A 184 14.38 14.21 27.01
C LEU A 184 14.41 14.44 28.52
N LEU A 185 15.55 14.21 29.19
CA LEU A 185 15.68 14.35 30.63
C LEU A 185 15.32 15.78 31.10
N PRO A 186 15.85 16.87 30.48
CA PRO A 186 15.44 18.23 30.84
C PRO A 186 13.97 18.53 30.54
N THR A 187 13.36 17.85 29.56
CA THR A 187 11.92 17.97 29.31
C THR A 187 11.13 17.35 30.46
N ILE A 188 11.47 16.11 30.86
CA ILE A 188 10.82 15.45 32.00
C ILE A 188 10.98 16.27 33.28
N ALA A 189 12.17 16.82 33.55
CA ALA A 189 12.39 17.69 34.72
C ALA A 189 11.52 18.96 34.70
N THR A 190 11.13 19.45 33.52
CA THR A 190 10.27 20.63 33.36
C THR A 190 8.78 20.28 33.53
N ILE A 191 8.35 19.14 32.98
CA ILE A 191 6.93 18.77 32.89
C ILE A 191 6.45 17.95 34.09
N LEU A 192 7.33 17.10 34.64
CA LEU A 192 7.04 16.17 35.73
C LEU A 192 8.16 16.25 36.80
N PRO A 193 8.35 17.40 37.45
CA PRO A 193 9.43 17.59 38.43
C PRO A 193 9.37 16.59 39.59
N GLU A 194 8.18 16.15 39.99
CA GLU A 194 7.96 15.14 41.02
C GLU A 194 8.46 13.74 40.64
N HIS A 195 8.52 13.42 39.33
CA HIS A 195 9.00 12.13 38.84
C HIS A 195 10.52 12.09 38.64
N ILE A 196 11.20 13.24 38.69
CA ILE A 196 12.64 13.32 38.39
C ILE A 196 13.50 12.51 39.35
N ALA A 197 13.08 12.37 40.60
CA ALA A 197 13.78 11.60 41.63
C ALA A 197 13.84 10.10 41.30
N HIS A 198 12.89 9.60 40.51
CA HIS A 198 12.80 8.21 40.07
C HIS A 198 13.27 8.03 38.62
N TRP A 199 13.61 9.11 37.93
CA TRP A 199 14.06 9.09 36.55
C TRP A 199 15.60 8.95 36.48
N PRO A 200 16.15 8.16 35.54
CA PRO A 200 17.59 7.99 35.47
C PRO A 200 18.33 9.33 35.21
N PRO A 201 19.37 9.67 35.98
CA PRO A 201 20.01 11.00 35.95
C PRO A 201 20.85 11.27 34.70
N GLY A 202 21.02 10.28 33.82
CA GLY A 202 21.75 10.41 32.57
C GLY A 202 21.67 9.14 31.73
N TYR A 203 22.06 9.23 30.47
CA TYR A 203 21.93 8.13 29.51
C TYR A 203 22.63 6.85 29.96
N GLN A 204 23.84 6.97 30.53
CA GLN A 204 24.57 5.80 31.04
C GLN A 204 23.88 5.15 32.25
N ALA A 205 23.24 5.94 33.11
CA ALA A 205 22.48 5.42 34.24
C ALA A 205 21.19 4.72 33.75
N ALA A 206 20.49 5.33 32.79
CA ALA A 206 19.32 4.70 32.16
C ALA A 206 19.68 3.37 31.49
N LEU A 207 20.82 3.30 30.78
CA LEU A 207 21.25 2.08 30.10
C LEU A 207 21.62 0.96 31.09
N LYS A 208 22.22 1.32 32.24
CA LYS A 208 22.47 0.37 33.33
C LYS A 208 21.18 -0.14 33.95
N GLN A 209 20.21 0.74 34.19
CA GLN A 209 18.89 0.35 34.70
C GLN A 209 18.14 -0.58 33.75
N CYS A 210 18.40 -0.48 32.45
CA CYS A 210 17.79 -1.39 31.48
C CYS A 210 18.33 -2.83 31.57
N ARG A 211 19.42 -3.11 32.30
CA ARG A 211 20.00 -4.46 32.39
C ARG A 211 19.66 -5.11 33.73
N ASP A 212 19.06 -6.29 33.69
CA ASP A 212 18.87 -7.09 34.90
C ASP A 212 20.13 -7.86 35.32
N VAL A 213 20.06 -8.55 36.46
CA VAL A 213 21.17 -9.34 37.04
C VAL A 213 21.61 -10.48 36.11
N LYS A 214 20.74 -10.95 35.23
CA LYS A 214 21.01 -12.01 34.24
C LYS A 214 21.48 -11.43 32.89
N GLY A 215 21.62 -10.11 32.78
CA GLY A 215 22.00 -9.41 31.57
C GLY A 215 20.87 -9.24 30.54
N GLN A 216 19.62 -9.57 30.88
CA GLN A 216 18.48 -9.31 30.00
C GLN A 216 18.12 -7.82 30.02
N LEU A 217 17.62 -7.34 28.88
CA LEU A 217 17.27 -5.93 28.69
C LEU A 217 15.77 -5.70 28.95
N HIS A 218 15.46 -4.85 29.92
CA HIS A 218 14.13 -4.34 30.23
C HIS A 218 14.10 -2.83 30.00
N PHE A 219 13.11 -2.33 29.28
CA PHE A 219 13.02 -0.91 28.93
C PHE A 219 11.84 -0.27 29.66
N PRO A 220 12.04 0.31 30.85
CA PRO A 220 10.96 0.89 31.63
C PRO A 220 10.33 2.07 30.90
N THR A 221 9.09 2.39 31.24
CA THR A 221 8.36 3.55 30.70
C THR A 221 7.72 4.35 31.83
N LEU A 222 7.44 5.62 31.55
CA LEU A 222 6.65 6.49 32.42
C LEU A 222 5.43 6.98 31.67
N ASP A 223 4.26 6.86 32.28
CA ASP A 223 3.02 7.34 31.69
C ASP A 223 2.95 8.86 31.78
N LEU A 224 2.69 9.49 30.64
CA LEU A 224 2.47 10.92 30.49
C LEU A 224 0.96 11.16 30.29
N PRO A 225 0.30 11.85 31.23
CA PRO A 225 -1.13 12.17 31.12
C PRO A 225 -1.46 13.02 29.88
N VAL A 226 -2.68 12.84 29.35
CA VAL A 226 -3.18 13.55 28.15
C VAL A 226 -3.02 15.06 28.27
N GLY A 227 -3.35 15.63 29.43
CA GLY A 227 -3.30 17.07 29.68
C GLY A 227 -1.88 17.68 29.63
N LEU A 228 -0.83 16.86 29.65
CA LEU A 228 0.56 17.32 29.58
C LEU A 228 1.21 17.09 28.21
N LEU A 229 0.52 16.42 27.27
CA LEU A 229 1.09 16.05 25.97
C LEU A 229 1.52 17.27 25.14
N ASP A 230 0.72 18.33 25.14
CA ASP A 230 1.02 19.53 24.34
C ASP A 230 2.24 20.27 24.91
N GLN A 231 2.26 20.49 26.23
CA GLN A 231 3.39 21.13 26.91
C GLN A 231 4.68 20.30 26.78
N PHE A 232 4.58 18.98 26.88
CA PHE A 232 5.69 18.06 26.64
C PHE A 232 6.19 18.15 25.20
N ASN A 233 5.28 18.14 24.21
CA ASN A 233 5.62 18.29 22.79
C ASN A 233 6.40 19.58 22.54
N GLU A 234 5.84 20.71 22.96
CA GLU A 234 6.44 22.03 22.76
C GLU A 234 7.83 22.09 23.39
N THR A 235 7.95 21.68 24.65
CA THR A 235 9.21 21.71 25.39
C THR A 235 10.26 20.81 24.73
N LEU A 236 9.90 19.58 24.34
CA LEU A 236 10.81 18.64 23.70
C LEU A 236 11.26 19.15 22.33
N ARG A 237 10.34 19.67 21.52
CA ARG A 237 10.64 20.23 20.20
C ARG A 237 11.54 21.46 20.29
N THR A 238 11.27 22.39 21.21
CA THR A 238 12.16 23.55 21.44
C THR A 238 13.58 23.09 21.75
N ARG A 239 13.74 22.00 22.52
CA ARG A 239 15.06 21.43 22.79
C ARG A 239 15.67 20.81 21.54
N PHE A 240 14.92 20.03 20.76
CA PHE A 240 15.44 19.50 19.49
C PHE A 240 15.90 20.61 18.53
N GLU A 241 15.16 21.70 18.42
CA GLU A 241 15.56 22.81 17.56
C GLU A 241 16.87 23.49 18.03
N ALA A 242 17.12 23.51 19.34
CA ALA A 242 18.34 24.10 19.92
C ALA A 242 19.63 23.31 19.66
N PHE A 243 19.55 22.02 19.29
CA PHE A 243 20.73 21.17 19.10
C PHE A 243 20.97 20.84 17.63
N SER A 244 22.18 21.15 17.14
CA SER A 244 22.60 20.86 15.77
C SER A 244 22.39 19.37 15.43
N GLY A 245 21.63 19.12 14.36
CA GLY A 245 21.30 17.78 13.89
C GLY A 245 19.89 17.31 14.27
N PHE A 246 19.22 17.92 15.24
CA PHE A 246 17.87 17.50 15.65
C PHE A 246 16.74 18.40 15.13
N GLN A 247 17.09 19.49 14.43
CA GLN A 247 16.13 20.41 13.83
C GLN A 247 15.20 19.73 12.82
N ASN A 248 13.99 20.28 12.69
CA ASN A 248 12.93 19.79 11.82
C ASN A 248 12.55 18.32 12.10
N SER A 249 12.71 17.90 13.35
CA SER A 249 12.25 16.58 13.78
C SER A 249 10.73 16.46 13.66
N PHE A 250 10.26 15.24 13.41
CA PHE A 250 8.84 14.92 13.24
C PHE A 250 8.55 13.53 13.81
N TYR A 251 7.27 13.23 13.99
CA TYR A 251 6.82 11.97 14.54
C TYR A 251 6.20 11.06 13.47
N LEU A 252 6.35 9.75 13.68
CA LEU A 252 5.52 8.74 13.05
C LEU A 252 4.77 7.99 14.16
N HIS A 253 3.45 8.07 14.14
CA HIS A 253 2.58 7.29 15.00
C HIS A 253 2.19 6.03 14.23
N GLU A 254 2.49 4.86 14.77
CA GLU A 254 2.02 3.58 14.22
C GLU A 254 1.09 2.93 15.25
N CYS A 255 -0.18 2.77 14.90
CA CYS A 255 -1.11 1.92 15.62
C CYS A 255 -1.34 0.66 14.77
N ARG A 256 -0.87 -0.50 15.26
CA ARG A 256 -0.95 -1.77 14.51
C ARG A 256 -1.81 -2.78 15.24
N GLY A 257 -2.28 -3.79 14.52
CA GLY A 257 -2.99 -4.90 15.14
C GLY A 257 -4.37 -4.49 15.61
N THR A 258 -5.12 -3.75 14.80
CA THR A 258 -6.57 -3.60 14.99
C THR A 258 -7.35 -4.73 14.34
N LYS A 259 -6.64 -5.74 13.78
CA LYS A 259 -7.21 -6.94 13.15
C LYS A 259 -8.38 -7.52 13.92
N GLY A 260 -9.50 -7.67 13.23
CA GLY A 260 -10.75 -8.22 13.76
C GLY A 260 -11.57 -7.26 14.60
N ARG A 261 -11.07 -6.05 14.94
CA ARG A 261 -11.80 -5.08 15.78
C ARG A 261 -12.65 -4.10 14.98
N SER A 262 -12.41 -3.99 13.69
CA SER A 262 -13.10 -3.07 12.79
C SER A 262 -13.62 -3.80 11.56
N VAL A 263 -14.04 -5.06 11.70
CA VAL A 263 -14.70 -5.79 10.62
C VAL A 263 -16.07 -5.18 10.37
N HIS A 264 -16.36 -4.81 9.13
CA HIS A 264 -17.62 -4.21 8.72
C HIS A 264 -17.96 -4.52 7.27
N ASP A 265 -19.23 -4.35 6.91
CA ASP A 265 -19.67 -4.35 5.52
C ASP A 265 -19.13 -3.09 4.80
N PRO A 266 -18.34 -3.22 3.73
CA PRO A 266 -17.82 -2.06 2.98
C PRO A 266 -18.92 -1.23 2.29
N GLN A 267 -20.12 -1.78 2.11
CA GLN A 267 -21.25 -1.13 1.45
C GLN A 267 -22.17 -0.40 2.44
N ASP A 268 -22.07 -0.67 3.75
CA ASP A 268 -22.87 -0.01 4.79
C ASP A 268 -22.15 1.23 5.34
N PRO A 269 -22.56 2.46 4.98
CA PRO A 269 -21.86 3.67 5.40
C PRO A 269 -21.85 3.90 6.90
N GLU A 270 -22.84 3.39 7.64
CA GLU A 270 -22.91 3.54 9.09
C GLU A 270 -21.86 2.67 9.77
N GLN A 271 -21.77 1.39 9.38
CA GLN A 271 -20.73 0.50 9.90
C GLN A 271 -19.32 0.98 9.55
N VAL A 272 -19.14 1.53 8.34
CA VAL A 272 -17.88 2.16 7.91
C VAL A 272 -17.46 3.28 8.87
N ASN A 273 -18.38 4.18 9.22
CA ASN A 273 -18.09 5.30 10.12
C ASN A 273 -17.80 4.83 11.54
N ILE A 274 -18.59 3.90 12.07
CA ILE A 274 -18.38 3.32 13.41
C ILE A 274 -17.01 2.63 13.49
N ALA A 275 -16.66 1.84 12.48
CA ALA A 275 -15.37 1.18 12.39
C ALA A 275 -14.22 2.20 12.35
N LEU A 276 -14.38 3.28 11.58
CA LEU A 276 -13.38 4.35 11.48
C LEU A 276 -13.20 5.06 12.83
N ASP A 277 -14.29 5.46 13.49
CA ASP A 277 -14.27 6.11 14.80
C ASP A 277 -13.60 5.22 15.86
N HIS A 278 -13.87 3.91 15.82
CA HIS A 278 -13.27 2.96 16.73
C HIS A 278 -11.75 2.87 16.54
N VAL A 279 -11.24 2.89 15.30
CA VAL A 279 -9.79 2.84 15.04
C VAL A 279 -9.12 4.16 15.43
N PHE A 280 -9.83 5.28 15.33
CA PHE A 280 -9.36 6.59 15.80
C PHE A 280 -9.65 6.89 17.27
N SER A 281 -10.22 5.96 18.03
CA SER A 281 -10.67 6.21 19.42
C SER A 281 -9.57 6.70 20.38
N SER A 282 -8.31 6.30 20.15
CA SER A 282 -7.14 6.75 20.93
C SER A 282 -6.54 8.07 20.44
N PHE A 283 -7.08 8.64 19.35
CA PHE A 283 -6.58 9.85 18.74
C PHE A 283 -7.53 11.02 19.00
N ASP A 284 -6.94 12.20 19.17
CA ASP A 284 -7.65 13.46 19.08
C ASP A 284 -7.55 13.93 17.62
N THR A 285 -8.60 13.66 16.84
CA THR A 285 -8.64 14.00 15.41
C THR A 285 -8.56 15.49 15.14
N SER A 286 -8.90 16.34 16.13
CA SER A 286 -8.74 17.80 16.02
C SER A 286 -7.28 18.25 15.97
N LYS A 287 -6.36 17.41 16.46
CA LYS A 287 -4.91 17.64 16.44
C LYS A 287 -4.22 17.12 15.18
N ILE A 288 -4.96 16.49 14.27
CA ILE A 288 -4.43 16.02 12.98
C ILE A 288 -4.32 17.22 12.03
N GLU A 289 -3.10 17.74 11.87
CA GLU A 289 -2.82 18.93 11.06
C GLU A 289 -3.07 18.70 9.55
N ARG A 290 -2.78 17.50 9.07
CA ARG A 290 -2.74 17.16 7.63
C ARG A 290 -3.23 15.74 7.40
N ALA A 291 -4.47 15.58 6.94
CA ALA A 291 -5.03 14.27 6.65
C ALA A 291 -4.22 13.49 5.59
N GLU A 292 -3.56 14.18 4.64
CA GLU A 292 -2.73 13.55 3.61
C GLU A 292 -1.43 12.90 4.13
N ASP A 293 -1.05 13.21 5.36
CA ASP A 293 0.10 12.63 6.06
C ASP A 293 -0.30 11.41 6.91
N TRP A 294 -1.58 10.99 6.85
CA TRP A 294 -2.14 9.82 7.55
C TRP A 294 -2.56 8.74 6.56
N TYR A 295 -2.25 7.51 6.91
CA TYR A 295 -2.45 6.33 6.09
C TYR A 295 -3.16 5.27 6.93
N ILE A 296 -4.12 4.59 6.31
CA ILE A 296 -4.83 3.46 6.91
C ILE A 296 -4.61 2.27 6.00
N ASP A 297 -4.13 1.17 6.57
CA ASP A 297 -4.07 -0.10 5.88
C ASP A 297 -5.45 -0.76 5.96
N ILE A 298 -5.98 -1.17 4.81
CA ILE A 298 -7.35 -1.69 4.68
C ILE A 298 -7.25 -3.14 4.21
N GLY A 299 -7.66 -4.06 5.07
CA GLY A 299 -7.91 -5.46 4.73
C GLY A 299 -9.26 -5.62 4.05
N ILE A 300 -9.32 -6.41 2.99
CA ILE A 300 -10.56 -6.84 2.35
C ILE A 300 -10.56 -8.37 2.38
N GLU A 301 -11.61 -8.94 2.95
CA GLU A 301 -11.81 -10.38 2.97
C GLU A 301 -13.02 -10.71 2.09
N ILE A 302 -12.86 -11.74 1.25
CA ILE A 302 -13.90 -12.23 0.37
C ILE A 302 -14.07 -13.71 0.70
N ALA A 303 -15.25 -14.06 1.17
CA ALA A 303 -15.61 -15.41 1.52
C ALA A 303 -16.77 -15.89 0.65
N LEU A 304 -16.73 -17.18 0.34
CA LEU A 304 -17.82 -17.91 -0.27
C LEU A 304 -17.89 -19.26 0.42
N GLU A 305 -19.03 -19.57 1.04
CA GLU A 305 -19.18 -20.79 1.82
C GLU A 305 -18.88 -22.04 0.95
N GLY A 306 -18.13 -22.98 1.51
CA GLY A 306 -17.74 -24.22 0.82
C GLY A 306 -16.67 -24.07 -0.26
N HIS A 307 -16.08 -22.87 -0.43
CA HIS A 307 -15.09 -22.60 -1.48
C HIS A 307 -13.76 -22.11 -0.91
N VAL A 308 -12.67 -22.38 -1.64
CA VAL A 308 -11.37 -21.74 -1.44
C VAL A 308 -11.19 -20.69 -2.54
N MET A 309 -11.01 -19.44 -2.14
CA MET A 309 -10.89 -18.32 -3.06
C MET A 309 -9.43 -18.14 -3.49
N HIS A 310 -9.20 -18.04 -4.79
CA HIS A 310 -7.90 -17.73 -5.38
C HIS A 310 -7.98 -16.41 -6.16
N TRP A 311 -6.94 -15.59 -6.00
CA TRP A 311 -6.86 -14.30 -6.67
C TRP A 311 -6.25 -14.45 -8.05
N LEU A 312 -7.02 -14.12 -9.09
CA LEU A 312 -6.47 -13.93 -10.43
C LEU A 312 -5.84 -12.55 -10.50
N GLN A 313 -4.55 -12.49 -10.81
CA GLN A 313 -3.79 -11.24 -10.89
C GLN A 313 -4.45 -10.22 -11.85
N ASP A 314 -5.02 -10.72 -12.94
CA ASP A 314 -5.67 -9.90 -13.97
C ASP A 314 -6.96 -9.24 -13.45
N GLU A 315 -7.60 -9.82 -12.42
CA GLU A 315 -8.85 -9.34 -11.83
C GLU A 315 -8.65 -8.46 -10.58
N HIS A 316 -7.41 -8.28 -10.10
CA HIS A 316 -7.13 -7.43 -8.94
C HIS A 316 -7.69 -6.00 -9.11
N GLY A 317 -7.69 -5.48 -10.35
CA GLY A 317 -8.26 -4.17 -10.66
C GLY A 317 -9.78 -4.11 -10.43
N ALA A 318 -10.51 -5.13 -10.89
CA ALA A 318 -11.95 -5.24 -10.72
C ALA A 318 -12.35 -5.42 -9.25
N ILE A 319 -11.55 -6.17 -8.48
CA ILE A 319 -11.83 -6.39 -7.06
C ILE A 319 -11.58 -5.12 -6.24
N ILE A 320 -10.45 -4.42 -6.48
CA ILE A 320 -10.21 -3.11 -5.85
C ILE A 320 -11.31 -2.11 -6.22
N HIS A 321 -11.77 -2.13 -7.48
CA HIS A 321 -12.88 -1.30 -7.95
C HIS A 321 -14.18 -1.57 -7.19
N HIS A 322 -14.50 -2.83 -6.95
CA HIS A 322 -15.69 -3.23 -6.22
C HIS A 322 -15.58 -2.89 -4.72
N ALA A 323 -14.42 -3.16 -4.11
CA ALA A 323 -14.22 -2.96 -2.67
C ALA A 323 -13.95 -1.51 -2.25
N LEU A 324 -13.41 -0.68 -3.15
CA LEU A 324 -13.10 0.74 -2.93
C LEU A 324 -13.71 1.63 -4.03
N PRO A 325 -15.04 1.66 -4.17
CA PRO A 325 -15.72 2.26 -5.33
C PRO A 325 -15.52 3.78 -5.43
N HIS A 326 -15.15 4.44 -4.34
CA HIS A 326 -14.86 5.89 -4.30
C HIS A 326 -13.49 6.27 -4.92
N LEU A 327 -12.57 5.32 -5.09
CA LEU A 327 -11.30 5.55 -5.80
C LEU A 327 -11.47 5.68 -7.34
N ASN A 328 -12.68 5.45 -7.85
CA ASN A 328 -12.96 5.34 -9.29
C ASN A 328 -12.87 6.62 -10.11
N ASN A 329 -13.02 7.80 -9.50
CA ASN A 329 -13.09 9.04 -10.27
C ASN A 329 -11.78 9.33 -11.03
N ALA A 330 -10.64 8.79 -10.60
CA ALA A 330 -9.34 8.99 -11.23
C ALA A 330 -9.00 7.94 -12.31
N ALA A 331 -9.29 6.67 -12.07
CA ALA A 331 -8.98 5.58 -13.01
C ALA A 331 -9.93 5.59 -14.22
N GLN A 332 -11.23 5.81 -14.00
CA GLN A 332 -12.22 5.93 -15.08
C GLN A 332 -11.97 7.18 -15.95
N ALA A 333 -11.42 8.25 -15.35
CA ALA A 333 -11.00 9.42 -16.10
C ALA A 333 -9.83 9.09 -17.04
N TRP A 334 -8.83 8.35 -16.58
CA TRP A 334 -7.66 7.93 -17.37
C TRP A 334 -8.02 7.05 -18.57
N ASP A 335 -8.77 5.97 -18.30
CA ASP A 335 -9.02 4.92 -19.30
C ASP A 335 -10.13 5.28 -20.28
N THR A 336 -11.21 5.92 -19.83
CA THR A 336 -12.36 6.17 -20.72
C THR A 336 -12.34 7.61 -21.22
N SER A 337 -12.26 8.60 -20.32
CA SER A 337 -12.50 9.99 -20.73
C SER A 337 -11.31 10.70 -21.37
N LEU A 338 -10.08 10.45 -20.92
CA LEU A 338 -8.88 11.12 -21.42
C LEU A 338 -8.37 10.47 -22.71
N PHE A 339 -8.26 9.14 -22.73
CA PHE A 339 -7.84 8.40 -23.92
C PHE A 339 -8.74 8.69 -25.12
N ASP A 340 -10.06 8.65 -24.95
CA ASP A 340 -11.01 8.90 -26.03
C ASP A 340 -10.97 10.32 -26.57
N ARG A 341 -10.48 11.28 -25.79
CA ARG A 341 -10.28 12.66 -26.24
C ARG A 341 -8.95 12.84 -26.98
N PHE A 342 -7.89 12.11 -26.60
CA PHE A 342 -6.60 12.16 -27.29
C PHE A 342 -6.60 11.39 -28.61
N PHE A 343 -7.30 10.25 -28.65
CA PHE A 343 -7.31 9.35 -29.80
C PHE A 343 -8.73 9.02 -30.23
N PRO A 344 -9.61 10.00 -30.49
CA PRO A 344 -11.03 9.76 -30.70
C PRO A 344 -11.31 8.78 -31.84
N SER A 345 -12.27 7.88 -31.63
CA SER A 345 -12.81 7.03 -32.69
C SER A 345 -13.59 7.86 -33.70
N ARG A 346 -13.91 7.29 -34.86
CA ARG A 346 -14.66 8.01 -35.88
C ARG A 346 -16.06 8.42 -35.40
N ALA A 347 -16.72 7.55 -34.63
CA ALA A 347 -18.00 7.84 -33.97
C ALA A 347 -17.89 8.97 -32.94
N HIS A 348 -16.74 9.05 -32.24
CA HIS A 348 -16.47 10.17 -31.33
C HIS A 348 -16.21 11.47 -32.08
N LEU A 349 -15.42 11.44 -33.17
CA LEU A 349 -15.15 12.62 -34.01
C LEU A 349 -16.43 13.24 -34.56
N ALA A 350 -17.41 12.42 -34.95
CA ALA A 350 -18.70 12.88 -35.44
C ALA A 350 -19.56 13.59 -34.38
N LYS A 351 -19.30 13.38 -33.09
CA LYS A 351 -20.06 13.98 -31.98
C LYS A 351 -19.56 15.38 -31.58
N PHE A 352 -18.38 15.79 -32.05
CA PHE A 352 -17.83 17.11 -31.70
C PHE A 352 -18.38 18.20 -32.61
N ASN A 353 -19.43 18.87 -32.18
CA ASN A 353 -20.02 20.03 -32.88
C ASN A 353 -19.23 21.35 -32.69
N LYS A 354 -18.12 21.33 -31.94
CA LYS A 354 -17.29 22.50 -31.68
C LYS A 354 -15.86 22.27 -32.18
N PRO A 355 -15.21 23.31 -32.77
CA PRO A 355 -13.83 23.19 -33.20
C PRO A 355 -12.94 22.90 -31.99
N ALA A 356 -12.17 21.82 -32.06
CA ALA A 356 -11.21 21.47 -31.03
C ALA A 356 -10.12 22.55 -30.95
N GLN A 357 -9.95 23.15 -29.78
CA GLN A 357 -8.88 24.08 -29.46
C GLN A 357 -7.60 23.30 -29.13
N HIS A 358 -6.45 23.82 -29.55
CA HIS A 358 -5.11 23.24 -29.37
C HIS A 358 -4.83 21.95 -30.17
N PHE A 359 -5.77 21.01 -30.23
CA PHE A 359 -5.59 19.73 -30.95
C PHE A 359 -5.18 19.88 -32.43
N PRO A 360 -5.78 20.77 -33.25
CA PRO A 360 -5.40 20.94 -34.66
C PRO A 360 -3.97 21.46 -34.87
N HIS A 361 -3.36 22.06 -33.84
CA HIS A 361 -1.97 22.53 -33.88
C HIS A 361 -0.97 21.44 -33.48
N CYS A 362 -1.44 20.29 -33.00
CA CYS A 362 -0.59 19.16 -32.60
C CYS A 362 -0.37 18.23 -33.79
N GLY A 363 0.90 18.07 -34.20
CA GLY A 363 1.27 17.20 -35.32
C GLY A 363 0.82 15.74 -35.17
N TYR A 364 0.78 15.21 -33.94
CA TYR A 364 0.27 13.86 -33.72
C TYR A 364 -1.23 13.76 -34.03
N TYR A 365 -2.03 14.78 -33.69
CA TYR A 365 -3.47 14.76 -33.84
C TYR A 365 -3.86 14.85 -35.32
N LEU A 366 -3.16 15.66 -36.11
CA LEU A 366 -3.33 15.69 -37.57
C LEU A 366 -3.00 14.34 -38.22
N ARG A 367 -1.93 13.67 -37.76
CA ARG A 367 -1.57 12.33 -38.23
C ARG A 367 -2.60 11.28 -37.80
N TRP A 368 -3.13 11.41 -36.58
CA TRP A 368 -4.21 10.56 -36.07
C TRP A 368 -5.46 10.68 -36.94
N GLN A 369 -5.93 11.89 -37.21
CA GLN A 369 -7.09 12.12 -38.09
C GLN A 369 -6.85 11.56 -39.49
N ALA A 370 -5.66 11.78 -40.07
CA ALA A 370 -5.31 11.23 -41.37
C ALA A 370 -5.29 9.68 -41.36
N LEU A 371 -4.80 9.06 -40.28
CA LEU A 371 -4.78 7.61 -40.10
C LEU A 371 -6.21 7.06 -40.01
N ILE A 372 -7.03 7.60 -39.11
CA ILE A 372 -8.41 7.15 -38.90
C ILE A 372 -9.29 7.37 -40.13
N ASN A 373 -9.06 8.44 -40.92
CA ASN A 373 -9.78 8.65 -42.16
C ASN A 373 -9.39 7.65 -43.27
N LYS A 374 -8.15 7.13 -43.25
CA LYS A 374 -7.66 6.15 -44.24
C LYS A 374 -8.12 4.71 -43.95
N THR A 375 -8.39 4.37 -42.69
CA THR A 375 -8.62 2.98 -42.24
C THR A 375 -10.08 2.49 -42.36
N LYS A 376 -10.81 2.91 -43.41
CA LYS A 376 -12.24 2.57 -43.71
C LYS A 376 -12.91 1.51 -42.79
N GLY A 377 -13.46 1.95 -41.65
CA GLY A 377 -14.55 1.30 -40.90
C GLY A 377 -14.17 0.13 -40.00
N ALA A 378 -13.32 -0.79 -40.46
CA ALA A 378 -13.12 -2.06 -39.76
C ALA A 378 -11.93 -2.07 -38.77
N GLY A 379 -11.03 -1.08 -38.81
CA GLY A 379 -9.75 -1.16 -38.08
C GLY A 379 -9.43 -0.02 -37.12
N ASP A 380 -10.31 0.97 -36.91
CA ASP A 380 -9.99 2.08 -36.01
C ASP A 380 -9.97 1.67 -34.54
N GLU A 381 -10.87 0.80 -34.09
CA GLU A 381 -10.83 0.28 -32.72
C GLU A 381 -9.65 -0.67 -32.48
N GLU A 382 -9.22 -1.46 -33.46
CA GLU A 382 -8.01 -2.29 -33.35
C GLU A 382 -6.74 -1.42 -33.21
N ILE A 383 -6.64 -0.36 -34.01
CA ILE A 383 -5.56 0.62 -33.93
C ILE A 383 -5.60 1.34 -32.57
N ARG A 384 -6.79 1.74 -32.11
CA ARG A 384 -6.97 2.35 -30.79
C ARG A 384 -6.55 1.40 -29.68
N ALA A 385 -6.87 0.10 -29.77
CA ALA A 385 -6.45 -0.89 -28.81
C ALA A 385 -4.91 -1.03 -28.75
N SER A 386 -4.23 -1.04 -29.89
CA SER A 386 -2.76 -1.03 -29.92
C SER A 386 -2.17 0.25 -29.34
N ILE A 387 -2.71 1.41 -29.69
CA ILE A 387 -2.23 2.71 -29.16
C ILE A 387 -2.49 2.83 -27.66
N ARG A 388 -3.60 2.26 -27.16
CA ARG A 388 -3.93 2.23 -25.73
C ARG A 388 -2.84 1.55 -24.90
N GLN A 389 -2.20 0.51 -25.43
CA GLN A 389 -1.07 -0.15 -24.77
C GLN A 389 0.13 0.79 -24.59
N GLU A 390 0.43 1.63 -25.60
CA GLU A 390 1.50 2.63 -25.52
C GLU A 390 1.10 3.84 -24.65
N TYR A 391 -0.15 4.30 -24.76
CA TYR A 391 -0.70 5.37 -23.93
C TYR A 391 -0.61 5.03 -22.44
N ASN A 392 -0.91 3.79 -22.07
CA ASN A 392 -0.80 3.31 -20.69
C ASN A 392 0.65 3.19 -20.18
N LYS A 393 1.66 3.43 -21.02
CA LYS A 393 3.06 3.59 -20.60
C LYS A 393 3.44 5.04 -20.30
N LEU A 394 2.63 6.03 -20.65
CA LEU A 394 2.90 7.44 -20.35
C LEU A 394 2.76 7.69 -18.85
N GLY A 395 3.66 8.46 -18.22
CA GLY A 395 3.57 8.74 -16.79
C GLY A 395 2.50 9.76 -16.42
N TRP A 396 2.15 10.63 -17.37
CA TRP A 396 1.15 11.67 -17.22
C TRP A 396 0.70 12.14 -18.61
N VAL A 397 -0.48 12.77 -18.67
CA VAL A 397 -0.99 13.46 -19.86
C VAL A 397 -1.65 14.79 -19.46
N PRO A 398 -1.84 15.74 -20.40
CA PRO A 398 -2.66 16.91 -20.13
C PRO A 398 -4.09 16.52 -19.73
N TRP A 399 -4.66 17.16 -18.72
CA TRP A 399 -6.07 16.99 -18.38
C TRP A 399 -6.91 17.80 -19.37
N ASN A 400 -7.47 17.13 -20.37
CA ASN A 400 -8.18 17.75 -21.49
C ASN A 400 -9.70 17.85 -21.23
N LYS A 401 -10.39 18.74 -21.96
CA LYS A 401 -11.86 18.66 -22.17
C LYS A 401 -12.13 18.21 -23.60
N ALA A 402 -13.40 17.94 -23.89
CA ALA A 402 -13.91 17.65 -25.23
C ALA A 402 -13.38 18.62 -26.31
N ASP A 403 -13.25 19.90 -25.99
CA ASP A 403 -12.89 20.96 -26.94
C ASP A 403 -11.47 21.49 -26.77
N ARG A 404 -10.65 21.02 -25.81
CA ARG A 404 -9.31 21.59 -25.57
C ARG A 404 -8.35 20.62 -24.89
N MET A 405 -7.09 20.61 -25.35
CA MET A 405 -6.04 19.78 -24.75
C MET A 405 -5.57 20.28 -23.39
N TRP A 406 -5.43 21.60 -23.24
CA TRP A 406 -4.99 22.24 -22.00
C TRP A 406 -6.16 22.98 -21.36
N ILE A 407 -6.37 22.76 -20.07
CA ILE A 407 -7.28 23.56 -19.25
C ILE A 407 -6.47 24.52 -18.40
N VAL A 408 -6.79 25.80 -18.54
CA VAL A 408 -6.22 26.90 -17.74
C VAL A 408 -7.41 27.64 -17.13
N GLU A 409 -8.02 27.05 -16.10
CA GLU A 409 -9.19 27.63 -15.43
C GLU A 409 -8.89 27.82 -13.94
N SER A 410 -9.26 29.00 -13.43
CA SER A 410 -9.08 29.41 -12.02
C SER A 410 -10.14 28.86 -11.07
N LYS A 411 -11.31 28.42 -11.59
CA LYS A 411 -12.41 27.88 -10.79
C LYS A 411 -12.23 26.38 -10.53
N GLU A 412 -12.38 26.01 -9.26
CA GLU A 412 -12.17 24.65 -8.74
C GLU A 412 -13.47 23.86 -8.77
N THR A 413 -13.50 22.79 -9.58
CA THR A 413 -14.53 21.75 -9.51
C THR A 413 -13.83 20.40 -9.70
N GLY A 414 -13.68 19.62 -8.63
CA GLY A 414 -13.07 18.27 -8.61
C GLY A 414 -11.92 18.09 -7.62
N GLN A 415 -11.51 16.84 -7.36
CA GLN A 415 -10.39 16.47 -6.47
C GLN A 415 -9.06 16.55 -7.24
N TYR A 416 -8.26 17.60 -7.01
CA TYR A 416 -6.93 17.78 -7.62
C TYR A 416 -5.93 18.33 -6.60
N SER A 417 -4.65 17.98 -6.76
CA SER A 417 -3.54 18.53 -5.96
C SER A 417 -2.73 19.54 -6.78
N LYS A 418 -2.55 20.77 -6.28
CA LYS A 418 -1.69 21.78 -6.93
C LYS A 418 -0.22 21.48 -6.65
N LEU A 419 0.61 21.53 -7.70
CA LEU A 419 2.06 21.45 -7.59
C LEU A 419 2.62 22.88 -7.68
N GLY A 420 3.28 23.37 -6.62
CA GLY A 420 3.91 24.71 -6.58
C GLY A 420 3.37 25.66 -5.50
N VAL A 421 4.11 26.74 -5.20
CA VAL A 421 3.92 27.63 -4.02
C VAL A 421 2.92 28.79 -4.25
N GLY A 422 2.15 28.80 -5.34
CA GLY A 422 1.21 29.90 -5.66
C GLY A 422 -0.25 29.53 -5.42
N ARG A 423 -0.82 29.84 -4.24
CA ARG A 423 -2.28 29.73 -4.03
C ARG A 423 -3.00 30.80 -4.86
N GLY A 424 -3.77 30.39 -5.87
CA GLY A 424 -4.72 31.26 -6.59
C GLY A 424 -4.40 31.59 -8.05
N GLN A 425 -3.28 31.12 -8.61
CA GLN A 425 -2.95 31.34 -10.03
C GLN A 425 -3.51 30.22 -10.94
N SER A 426 -3.93 30.59 -12.15
CA SER A 426 -4.34 29.63 -13.18
C SER A 426 -3.13 28.77 -13.60
N GLY A 427 -3.26 27.45 -13.46
CA GLY A 427 -2.21 26.49 -13.82
C GLY A 427 -2.71 25.48 -14.85
N VAL A 428 -1.77 24.92 -15.63
CA VAL A 428 -2.06 23.77 -16.49
C VAL A 428 -2.38 22.55 -15.65
N ARG A 429 -3.44 21.84 -16.02
CA ARG A 429 -3.85 20.61 -15.33
C ARG A 429 -3.29 19.40 -16.05
N ILE A 430 -2.75 18.45 -15.29
CA ILE A 430 -2.26 17.16 -15.79
C ILE A 430 -2.99 16.02 -15.08
N ALA A 431 -3.20 14.92 -15.79
CA ALA A 431 -3.58 13.64 -15.24
C ALA A 431 -2.31 12.80 -15.06
N VAL A 432 -2.17 12.13 -13.92
CA VAL A 432 -1.07 11.19 -13.66
C VAL A 432 -1.57 9.78 -13.93
N ASN A 433 -0.75 8.97 -14.61
CA ASN A 433 -1.13 7.60 -14.93
C ASN A 433 -1.23 6.75 -13.65
N PRO A 434 -2.40 6.17 -13.33
CA PRO A 434 -2.57 5.33 -12.15
C PRO A 434 -1.68 4.07 -12.18
N MET A 435 -1.31 3.60 -13.37
CA MET A 435 -0.45 2.43 -13.58
C MET A 435 1.05 2.74 -13.38
N TRP A 436 1.48 3.99 -13.52
CA TRP A 436 2.87 4.38 -13.24
C TRP A 436 3.21 4.35 -11.75
N GLY A 437 2.23 4.66 -10.89
CA GLY A 437 2.36 4.50 -9.44
C GLY A 437 2.65 3.05 -9.04
N LYS A 438 2.04 2.08 -9.75
CA LYS A 438 2.20 0.63 -9.52
C LYS A 438 3.54 0.07 -10.02
N LYS A 439 4.08 0.55 -11.15
CA LYS A 439 5.34 0.02 -11.72
C LYS A 439 6.61 0.40 -10.94
N HIS A 440 6.58 1.51 -10.20
CA HIS A 440 7.69 1.96 -9.35
C HIS A 440 7.50 1.62 -7.86
N SER A 441 6.39 0.99 -7.51
CA SER A 441 6.14 0.34 -6.22
C SER A 441 6.22 -1.18 -6.41
N GLN A 442 7.41 -1.72 -6.68
CA GLN A 442 7.62 -3.17 -6.63
C GLN A 442 7.35 -3.67 -5.21
N MET A 443 6.14 -4.15 -5.00
CA MET A 443 5.70 -4.85 -3.81
C MET A 443 6.04 -6.33 -4.01
N LYS A 444 6.91 -6.86 -3.13
CA LYS A 444 7.17 -8.29 -3.00
C LYS A 444 5.89 -8.94 -2.51
N LEU A 445 5.39 -9.91 -3.26
CA LEU A 445 4.53 -10.96 -2.73
C LEU A 445 5.34 -11.74 -1.68
N GLN A 446 4.98 -11.58 -0.41
CA GLN A 446 5.24 -12.61 0.60
C GLN A 446 3.93 -13.35 0.82
N THR A 447 3.87 -14.55 0.27
CA THR A 447 2.95 -15.62 0.70
C THR A 447 3.26 -16.00 2.15
N VAL A 448 2.21 -16.20 2.94
CA VAL A 448 2.27 -17.02 4.16
C VAL A 448 2.29 -18.49 3.75
#